data_AF-A0A919G923-F1
#
_entry.id   AF-A0A919G923-F1
#
_cell.length_a   1.000
_cell.length_b   1.000
_cell.length_c   1.000
_cell.angle_alpha   90.00
_cell.angle_beta   90.00
_cell.angle_gamma   90.00
#
_symmetry.space_group_name_H-M   'P 1'
#
loop_
_entity.id
_entity.type
_entity.pdbx_description
1 polymer ?
#
loop_
_entity_poly.entity_id
_entity_poly.type
_entity_poly.pdbx_seq_one_letter_code
_entity_poly.pdbx_strand_id
1 'polypeptide(L)'
;MVRITYQLRALALGALTTEQQVLSVVAYKATRTRGDGYGPFDFIPEVTHRFAEGREGTVRPDGLLYYGAADAEGIARMRAFVEVDRGTMGAERLASKLNAYARYWSTRMLPAGMRAGTIEAEQGGRVPLWERRYTRFPRLLFVLTGTGETGFLNRVGQLQLHAGDRHVAKMLATVPAAAANLADLEEHGPSADVWYPLADRNAEPRSFYELTGTGRTR
;
A
#
# COMPACT_ATOMS: atom_id res chain seq x y z
N MET A 1 -8.19 -32.07 -20.82
CA MET A 1 -6.73 -32.23 -20.62
C MET A 1 -6.12 -30.87 -20.31
N VAL A 2 -6.23 -30.38 -19.07
CA VAL A 2 -5.46 -29.24 -18.53
C VAL A 2 -5.19 -29.57 -17.06
N ARG A 3 -4.27 -30.52 -16.87
CA ARG A 3 -3.88 -31.06 -15.57
C ARG A 3 -2.36 -31.03 -15.49
N ILE A 4 -1.76 -29.87 -15.76
CA ILE A 4 -0.31 -29.64 -15.68
C ILE A 4 -0.11 -28.18 -15.25
N THR A 5 0.72 -27.97 -14.23
CA THR A 5 1.25 -26.69 -13.68
C THR A 5 0.55 -26.02 -12.48
N TYR A 6 -0.03 -26.77 -11.55
CA TYR A 6 -0.24 -26.28 -10.16
C TYR A 6 0.59 -27.06 -9.11
N GLN A 7 1.38 -28.03 -9.56
CA GLN A 7 2.25 -28.88 -8.72
C GLN A 7 3.66 -28.30 -8.48
N LEU A 8 3.98 -27.11 -9.00
CA LEU A 8 5.37 -26.57 -8.92
C LEU A 8 5.60 -25.41 -7.96
N ARG A 9 4.66 -25.05 -7.06
CA ARG A 9 4.98 -24.10 -5.97
C ARG A 9 4.37 -24.40 -4.60
N ALA A 10 3.78 -25.57 -4.39
CA ALA A 10 3.55 -26.08 -3.04
C ALA A 10 4.84 -26.61 -2.37
N LEU A 11 5.89 -26.88 -3.17
CA LEU A 11 7.20 -27.38 -2.72
C LEU A 11 8.23 -26.28 -2.41
N ALA A 12 7.87 -25.00 -2.49
CA ALA A 12 8.78 -23.87 -2.27
C ALA A 12 8.36 -22.94 -1.12
N LEU A 13 7.51 -23.41 -0.19
CA LEU A 13 7.14 -22.66 1.01
C LEU A 13 8.34 -22.39 1.95
N GLY A 14 9.49 -23.05 1.73
CA GLY A 14 10.74 -22.78 2.44
C GLY A 14 11.70 -21.77 1.77
N ALA A 15 11.35 -21.17 0.63
CA ALA A 15 12.28 -20.35 -0.17
C ALA A 15 11.72 -19.00 -0.69
N LEU A 16 10.50 -18.62 -0.28
CA LEU A 16 9.95 -17.31 -0.63
C LEU A 16 10.47 -16.24 0.33
N THR A 17 10.87 -15.08 -0.20
CA THR A 17 11.11 -13.92 0.66
C THR A 17 9.81 -13.53 1.34
N THR A 18 9.87 -12.90 2.53
CA THR A 18 8.67 -12.44 3.24
C THR A 18 7.79 -11.53 2.36
N GLU A 19 8.39 -10.70 1.49
CA GLU A 19 7.64 -9.93 0.50
C GLU A 19 6.86 -10.82 -0.48
N GLN A 20 7.44 -11.92 -0.93
CA GLN A 20 6.77 -12.89 -1.80
C GLN A 20 5.68 -13.70 -1.09
N GLN A 21 5.80 -13.91 0.23
CA GLN A 21 4.73 -14.49 1.05
C GLN A 21 3.54 -13.53 1.18
N VAL A 22 3.80 -12.27 1.56
CA VAL A 22 2.78 -11.20 1.60
C VAL A 22 2.04 -11.09 0.28
N LEU A 23 2.80 -11.08 -0.82
CA LEU A 23 2.29 -11.08 -2.19
C LEU A 23 1.35 -12.25 -2.42
N SER A 24 1.80 -13.48 -2.15
CA SER A 24 0.98 -14.68 -2.34
C SER A 24 -0.33 -14.63 -1.57
N VAL A 25 -0.32 -14.11 -0.34
CA VAL A 25 -1.50 -14.12 0.54
C VAL A 25 -2.50 -13.06 0.11
N VAL A 26 -2.04 -11.82 -0.11
CA VAL A 26 -2.88 -10.70 -0.54
C VAL A 26 -3.43 -10.95 -1.95
N ALA A 27 -2.62 -11.53 -2.85
CA ALA A 27 -2.98 -11.90 -4.21
C ALA A 27 -4.02 -13.01 -4.31
N TYR A 28 -3.71 -14.15 -3.68
CA TYR A 28 -4.30 -15.43 -4.03
C TYR A 28 -5.59 -15.71 -3.25
N LYS A 29 -5.68 -15.23 -2.00
CA LYS A 29 -6.89 -15.42 -1.18
C LYS A 29 -8.01 -14.43 -1.53
N ALA A 30 -7.69 -13.22 -2.04
CA ALA A 30 -8.69 -12.23 -2.44
C ALA A 30 -9.56 -12.70 -3.63
N THR A 31 -8.96 -13.35 -4.62
CA THR A 31 -9.62 -13.65 -5.91
C THR A 31 -10.59 -14.81 -5.88
N ARG A 32 -10.35 -15.82 -5.05
CA ARG A 32 -11.19 -17.02 -5.04
C ARG A 32 -12.62 -16.77 -4.58
N THR A 33 -12.86 -15.72 -3.80
CA THR A 33 -14.13 -15.54 -3.10
C THR A 33 -15.07 -14.57 -3.83
N ARG A 34 -14.54 -13.64 -4.65
CA ARG A 34 -15.32 -12.52 -5.21
C ARG A 34 -15.29 -12.40 -6.74
N GLY A 35 -14.52 -13.22 -7.46
CA GLY A 35 -14.32 -13.05 -8.91
C GLY A 35 -13.40 -11.88 -9.27
N ASP A 36 -12.63 -11.41 -8.29
CA ASP A 36 -11.64 -10.36 -8.46
C ASP A 36 -10.50 -10.81 -9.39
N GLY A 37 -9.96 -9.85 -10.14
CA GLY A 37 -8.84 -10.08 -11.05
C GLY A 37 -7.52 -9.91 -10.32
N TYR A 38 -6.79 -11.00 -10.15
CA TYR A 38 -5.41 -10.97 -9.67
C TYR A 38 -4.61 -12.11 -10.32
N GLY A 39 -3.49 -11.76 -10.92
CA GLY A 39 -2.52 -12.65 -11.52
C GLY A 39 -1.18 -12.64 -10.78
N PRO A 40 -0.35 -13.68 -10.94
CA PRO A 40 0.96 -13.77 -10.30
C PRO A 40 1.96 -12.66 -10.69
N PHE A 41 1.65 -11.87 -11.72
CA PHE A 41 2.43 -10.72 -12.18
C PHE A 41 1.89 -9.37 -11.69
N ASP A 42 0.80 -9.38 -10.92
CA ASP A 42 0.15 -8.16 -10.43
C ASP A 42 0.81 -7.61 -9.15
N PHE A 43 2.01 -8.08 -8.81
CA PHE A 43 2.87 -7.42 -7.85
C PHE A 43 4.27 -7.27 -8.40
N ILE A 44 4.77 -6.04 -8.30
CA ILE A 44 6.10 -5.67 -8.75
C ILE A 44 6.92 -5.29 -7.51
N PRO A 45 7.96 -6.07 -7.17
CA PRO A 45 8.80 -5.77 -6.01
C PRO A 45 9.59 -4.46 -6.23
N GLU A 46 9.73 -3.70 -5.15
CA GLU A 46 10.73 -2.65 -4.98
C GLU A 46 10.81 -1.54 -6.07
N VAL A 47 9.67 -0.99 -6.49
CA VAL A 47 9.63 0.10 -7.50
C VAL A 47 10.08 1.43 -6.88
N THR A 48 11.04 2.12 -7.49
CA THR A 48 11.50 3.44 -7.02
C THR A 48 10.79 4.59 -7.71
N HIS A 49 10.35 5.57 -6.93
CA HIS A 49 9.71 6.80 -7.39
C HIS A 49 10.55 8.00 -6.98
N ARG A 50 11.14 8.69 -7.96
CA ARG A 50 11.90 9.91 -7.75
C ARG A 50 10.99 11.14 -7.87
N PHE A 51 11.07 12.04 -6.91
CA PHE A 51 10.30 13.28 -6.83
C PHE A 51 11.12 14.52 -6.51
N ALA A 52 12.38 14.37 -6.09
CA ALA A 52 13.33 15.46 -5.99
C ALA A 52 14.76 14.98 -6.31
N GLU A 53 15.72 15.90 -6.27
CA GLU A 53 17.13 15.54 -6.28
C GLU A 53 17.59 15.04 -4.90
N GLY A 54 18.69 14.28 -4.90
CA GLY A 54 19.23 13.66 -3.68
C GLY A 54 18.48 12.41 -3.22
N ARG A 55 19.02 11.76 -2.19
CA ARG A 55 18.52 10.49 -1.64
C ARG A 55 17.10 10.61 -1.06
N GLU A 56 16.82 11.73 -0.40
CA GLU A 56 15.50 12.03 0.18
C GLU A 56 14.43 12.36 -0.86
N GLY A 57 14.83 12.60 -2.11
CA GLY A 57 13.94 12.82 -3.23
C GLY A 57 13.40 11.53 -3.84
N THR A 58 13.43 10.42 -3.11
CA THR A 58 12.94 9.12 -3.58
C THR A 58 12.05 8.46 -2.53
N VAL A 59 11.02 7.75 -2.99
CA VAL A 59 10.27 6.79 -2.20
C VAL A 59 10.32 5.44 -2.91
N ARG A 60 10.48 4.36 -2.14
CA ARG A 60 10.58 3.01 -2.67
C ARG A 60 9.74 2.09 -1.79
N PRO A 61 8.49 1.78 -2.18
CA PRO A 61 7.75 0.69 -1.55
C PRO A 61 8.50 -0.63 -1.66
N ASP A 62 8.33 -1.50 -0.67
CA ASP A 62 8.79 -2.88 -0.75
C ASP A 62 8.05 -3.63 -1.88
N GLY A 63 6.82 -3.22 -2.21
CA GLY A 63 6.11 -3.69 -3.39
C GLY A 63 5.00 -2.80 -3.93
N LEU A 64 4.70 -2.96 -5.21
CA LEU A 64 3.54 -2.34 -5.87
C LEU A 64 2.55 -3.42 -6.29
N LEU A 65 1.38 -3.38 -5.67
CA LEU A 65 0.23 -4.24 -5.89
C LEU A 65 -0.69 -3.64 -6.96
N TYR A 66 -1.12 -4.47 -7.91
CA TYR A 66 -2.21 -4.24 -8.85
C TYR A 66 -3.33 -5.23 -8.49
N TYR A 67 -4.58 -4.79 -8.51
CA TYR A 67 -5.71 -5.68 -8.28
C TYR A 67 -6.96 -5.12 -8.96
N GLY A 68 -7.83 -6.00 -9.44
CA GLY A 68 -9.17 -5.65 -9.86
C GLY A 68 -10.16 -5.95 -8.73
N ALA A 69 -10.90 -4.94 -8.27
CA ALA A 69 -12.05 -5.17 -7.39
C ALA A 69 -13.30 -5.21 -8.26
N ALA A 70 -14.03 -6.32 -8.23
CA ALA A 70 -15.32 -6.44 -8.89
C ALA A 70 -16.40 -5.70 -8.07
N ASP A 71 -17.08 -4.74 -8.70
CA ASP A 71 -18.27 -4.07 -8.18
C ASP A 71 -19.51 -4.42 -9.02
N ALA A 72 -20.64 -3.73 -8.80
CA ALA A 72 -21.86 -4.00 -9.55
C ALA A 72 -21.78 -3.48 -11.01
N GLU A 73 -20.88 -2.54 -11.27
CA GLU A 73 -20.72 -1.82 -12.53
C GLU A 73 -19.56 -2.37 -13.40
N GLY A 74 -18.67 -3.20 -12.84
CA GLY A 74 -17.56 -3.83 -13.54
C GLY A 74 -16.38 -4.20 -12.64
N ILE A 75 -15.16 -4.11 -13.19
CA ILE A 75 -13.92 -4.36 -12.46
C ILE A 75 -13.13 -3.05 -12.35
N ALA A 76 -13.05 -2.51 -11.14
CA ALA A 76 -12.24 -1.34 -10.84
C ALA A 76 -10.76 -1.75 -10.68
N ARG A 77 -9.90 -1.24 -11.57
CA ARG A 77 -8.44 -1.44 -11.48
C ARG A 77 -7.83 -0.54 -10.42
N MET A 78 -7.27 -1.14 -9.40
CA MET A 78 -6.74 -0.48 -8.23
C MET A 78 -5.26 -0.84 -8.01
N ARG A 79 -4.60 -0.02 -7.18
CA ARG A 79 -3.18 -0.15 -6.86
C ARG A 79 -2.93 0.11 -5.39
N ALA A 80 -1.90 -0.53 -4.84
CA ALA A 80 -1.40 -0.25 -3.51
C ALA A 80 0.13 -0.34 -3.45
N PHE A 81 0.75 0.59 -2.75
CA PHE A 81 2.09 0.45 -2.22
C PHE A 81 2.03 -0.42 -0.97
N VAL A 82 2.86 -1.46 -0.94
CA VAL A 82 2.95 -2.42 0.14
C VAL A 82 4.30 -2.25 0.82
N GLU A 83 4.26 -2.07 2.12
CA GLU A 83 5.44 -2.04 2.98
C GLU A 83 5.39 -3.23 3.92
N VAL A 84 6.49 -3.98 4.00
CA VAL A 84 6.62 -5.16 4.84
C VAL A 84 7.57 -4.83 5.99
N ASP A 85 7.05 -4.81 7.21
CA ASP A 85 7.86 -4.59 8.40
C ASP A 85 7.95 -5.87 9.24
N ARG A 86 9.17 -6.38 9.36
CA ARG A 86 9.49 -7.60 10.12
C ARG A 86 9.72 -7.33 11.61
N GLY A 87 9.39 -6.13 12.10
CA GLY A 87 9.63 -5.72 13.48
C GLY A 87 11.08 -5.35 13.80
N THR A 88 11.99 -5.49 12.83
CA THR A 88 13.42 -5.23 13.00
C THR A 88 13.80 -3.76 12.84
N MET A 89 12.86 -2.91 12.41
CA MET A 89 13.08 -1.49 12.18
C MET A 89 12.65 -0.63 13.37
N GLY A 90 13.38 0.46 13.65
CA GLY A 90 12.93 1.46 14.62
C GLY A 90 11.68 2.20 14.15
N ALA A 91 10.86 2.70 15.08
CA ALA A 91 9.63 3.45 14.81
C ALA A 91 9.87 4.65 13.85
N GLU A 92 11.00 5.33 14.02
CA GLU A 92 11.45 6.45 13.17
C GLU A 92 11.53 6.11 11.68
N ARG A 93 11.84 4.85 11.33
CA ARG A 93 11.95 4.44 9.93
C ARG A 93 10.58 4.25 9.28
N LEU A 94 9.55 3.88 10.04
CA LEU A 94 8.15 3.85 9.56
C LEU A 94 7.60 5.26 9.40
N ALA A 95 7.86 6.15 10.35
CA ALA A 95 7.54 7.57 10.24
C ALA A 95 8.19 8.19 9.00
N SER A 96 9.45 7.86 8.75
CA SER A 96 10.18 8.30 7.56
C SER A 96 9.54 7.79 6.26
N LYS A 97 9.07 6.54 6.22
CA LYS A 97 8.34 5.99 5.06
C LYS A 97 7.02 6.75 4.81
N LEU A 98 6.19 6.95 5.85
CA LEU A 98 4.94 7.73 5.74
C LEU A 98 5.20 9.17 5.26
N ASN A 99 6.20 9.84 5.82
CA ASN A 99 6.58 11.18 5.39
C ASN A 99 7.09 11.20 3.94
N ALA A 100 7.86 10.20 3.51
CA ALA A 100 8.29 10.09 2.11
C ALA A 100 7.10 9.93 1.14
N TYR A 101 6.08 9.14 1.51
CA TYR A 101 4.85 9.05 0.72
C TYR A 101 4.10 10.38 0.66
N ALA A 102 3.96 11.07 1.79
CA ALA A 102 3.28 12.37 1.84
C ALA A 102 4.01 13.43 0.99
N ARG A 103 5.34 13.43 1.01
CA ARG A 103 6.16 14.27 0.12
C ARG A 103 5.95 13.90 -1.34
N TYR A 104 5.96 12.62 -1.69
CA TYR A 104 5.71 12.19 -3.07
C TYR A 104 4.31 12.57 -3.55
N TRP A 105 3.29 12.38 -2.71
CA TRP A 105 1.89 12.73 -2.98
C TRP A 105 1.69 14.24 -3.20
N SER A 106 2.39 15.06 -2.42
CA SER A 106 2.29 16.53 -2.49
C SER A 106 3.18 17.16 -3.55
N THR A 107 4.23 16.48 -4.02
CA THR A 107 5.13 17.01 -5.04
C THR A 107 4.37 17.28 -6.35
N ARG A 108 4.53 18.49 -6.87
CA ARG A 108 3.94 18.95 -8.13
C ARG A 108 5.01 19.03 -9.22
N MET A 109 4.60 18.78 -10.46
CA MET A 109 5.46 19.01 -11.61
C MET A 109 5.66 20.51 -11.80
N LEU A 110 6.91 20.92 -12.05
CA LEU A 110 7.18 22.25 -12.54
C LEU A 110 6.84 22.32 -14.04
N PRO A 111 6.19 23.41 -14.50
CA PRO A 111 6.03 23.66 -15.93
C PRO A 111 7.38 23.62 -16.67
N ALA A 112 7.37 23.15 -17.92
CA ALA A 112 8.58 23.09 -18.74
C ALA A 112 9.19 24.50 -18.91
N GLY A 113 10.51 24.61 -18.72
CA GLY A 113 11.24 25.89 -18.79
C GLY A 113 11.29 26.69 -17.48
N MET A 114 10.62 26.23 -16.42
CA MET A 114 10.55 26.94 -15.15
C MET A 114 11.51 26.34 -14.11
N ARG A 115 12.28 27.20 -13.42
CA ARG A 115 13.18 26.78 -12.33
C ARG A 115 12.42 26.72 -10.99
N ALA A 116 12.75 25.71 -10.19
CA ALA A 116 12.26 25.59 -8.81
C ALA A 116 12.61 26.85 -8.00
N GLY A 117 11.68 27.34 -7.17
CA GLY A 117 11.91 28.51 -6.30
C GLY A 117 11.53 29.88 -6.90
N THR A 118 10.85 29.92 -8.04
CA THR A 118 10.20 31.14 -8.55
C THR A 118 8.75 31.22 -8.06
N ILE A 119 8.23 32.43 -7.84
CA ILE A 119 6.82 32.64 -7.41
C ILE A 119 5.86 31.99 -8.42
N GLU A 120 6.20 32.02 -9.70
CA GLU A 120 5.43 31.39 -10.78
C GLU A 120 5.53 29.85 -10.77
N ALA A 121 6.63 29.26 -10.32
CA ALA A 121 6.77 27.82 -10.12
C ALA A 121 5.91 27.31 -8.96
N GLU A 122 5.85 28.08 -7.87
CA GLU A 122 5.00 27.80 -6.71
C GLU A 122 3.50 27.90 -7.06
N GLN A 123 3.15 28.79 -8.00
CA GLN A 123 1.78 28.95 -8.51
C GLN A 123 1.45 28.05 -9.71
N GLY A 124 2.46 27.58 -10.45
CA GLY A 124 2.33 26.97 -11.79
C GLY A 124 2.34 25.44 -11.80
N GLY A 125 2.78 24.79 -10.73
CA GLY A 125 2.74 23.32 -10.62
C GLY A 125 1.33 22.79 -10.34
N ARG A 126 0.47 22.69 -11.36
CA ARG A 126 -0.93 22.26 -11.18
C ARG A 126 -1.10 20.76 -10.96
N VAL A 127 -0.25 19.94 -11.58
CA VAL A 127 -0.43 18.48 -11.63
C VAL A 127 0.53 17.77 -10.66
N PRO A 128 0.03 16.91 -9.76
CA PRO A 128 0.87 16.03 -8.96
C PRO A 128 1.79 15.14 -9.80
N LEU A 129 3.05 15.01 -9.39
CA LEU A 129 4.05 14.23 -10.13
C LEU A 129 3.65 12.76 -10.33
N TRP A 130 2.95 12.19 -9.36
CA TRP A 130 2.49 10.81 -9.40
C TRP A 130 1.42 10.54 -10.46
N GLU A 131 0.70 11.56 -10.93
CA GLU A 131 -0.35 11.40 -11.96
C GLU A 131 0.22 10.94 -13.31
N ARG A 132 1.54 11.13 -13.54
CA ARG A 132 2.23 10.56 -14.70
C ARG A 132 2.24 9.03 -14.73
N ARG A 133 2.15 8.39 -13.56
CA ARG A 133 2.21 6.92 -13.41
C ARG A 133 0.87 6.31 -13.03
N TYR A 134 0.03 7.07 -12.33
CA TYR A 134 -1.16 6.53 -11.70
C TYR A 134 -2.36 7.45 -11.91
N THR A 135 -3.47 6.89 -12.36
CA THR A 135 -4.75 7.61 -12.46
C THR A 135 -5.30 8.03 -11.09
N ARG A 136 -4.96 7.28 -10.04
CA ARG A 136 -5.23 7.60 -8.63
C ARG A 136 -4.01 7.18 -7.82
N PHE A 137 -3.64 7.96 -6.81
CA PHE A 137 -2.51 7.63 -5.95
C PHE A 137 -2.70 6.23 -5.33
N PRO A 138 -1.69 5.34 -5.38
CA PRO A 138 -1.80 4.02 -4.78
C PRO A 138 -2.05 4.09 -3.27
N ARG A 139 -2.88 3.17 -2.78
CA ARG A 139 -3.13 3.03 -1.33
C ARG A 139 -1.86 2.62 -0.60
N LEU A 140 -1.82 2.84 0.71
CA LEU A 140 -0.67 2.43 1.52
C LEU A 140 -1.06 1.24 2.41
N LEU A 141 -0.42 0.09 2.21
CA LEU A 141 -0.66 -1.12 3.00
C LEU A 141 0.63 -1.46 3.76
N PHE A 142 0.54 -1.48 5.08
CA PHE A 142 1.63 -1.93 5.95
C PHE A 142 1.34 -3.35 6.41
N VAL A 143 2.16 -4.31 6.00
CA VAL A 143 2.03 -5.70 6.43
C VAL A 143 3.13 -5.98 7.45
N LEU A 144 2.69 -6.21 8.69
CA LEU A 144 3.55 -6.41 9.84
C LEU A 144 3.72 -7.90 10.10
N THR A 145 4.91 -8.34 10.45
CA THR A 145 5.20 -9.75 10.75
C THR A 145 6.33 -9.90 11.76
N GLY A 146 6.38 -11.05 12.45
CA GLY A 146 7.49 -11.40 13.34
C GLY A 146 7.50 -10.71 14.71
N THR A 147 6.44 -10.00 15.09
CA THR A 147 6.38 -9.20 16.34
C THR A 147 5.43 -9.73 17.42
N GLY A 148 4.62 -10.75 17.12
CA GLY A 148 3.52 -11.19 18.00
C GLY A 148 2.40 -10.15 18.12
N GLU A 149 1.30 -10.51 18.78
CA GLU A 149 0.09 -9.67 18.86
C GLU A 149 0.35 -8.31 19.54
N THR A 150 0.97 -8.30 20.72
CA THR A 150 1.31 -7.05 21.43
C THR A 150 2.26 -6.17 20.61
N GLY A 151 3.25 -6.77 19.95
CA GLY A 151 4.19 -6.04 19.10
C GLY A 151 3.52 -5.46 17.86
N PHE A 152 2.58 -6.19 17.26
CA PHE A 152 1.73 -5.73 16.18
C PHE A 152 0.89 -4.51 16.59
N LEU A 153 0.12 -4.60 17.69
CA LEU A 153 -0.75 -3.51 18.14
C LEU A 153 0.04 -2.25 18.50
N ASN A 154 1.18 -2.41 19.18
CA ASN A 154 2.08 -1.29 19.47
C ASN A 154 2.56 -0.61 18.18
N ARG A 155 2.84 -1.40 17.14
CA ARG A 155 3.29 -0.88 15.85
C ARG A 155 2.20 -0.18 15.07
N VAL A 156 0.98 -0.71 15.07
CA VAL A 156 -0.20 -0.03 14.52
C VAL A 156 -0.40 1.31 15.22
N GLY A 157 -0.33 1.34 16.55
CA GLY A 157 -0.43 2.58 17.33
C GLY A 157 0.66 3.61 16.98
N GLN A 158 1.90 3.18 16.73
CA GLN A 158 2.97 4.06 16.25
C GLN A 158 2.67 4.62 14.86
N LEU A 159 2.22 3.78 13.92
CA LEU A 159 1.83 4.22 12.57
C LEU A 159 0.68 5.23 12.62
N GLN A 160 -0.33 4.99 13.45
CA GLN A 160 -1.46 5.90 13.65
C GLN A 160 -1.04 7.22 14.31
N LEU A 161 -0.06 7.19 15.22
CA LEU A 161 0.49 8.42 15.80
C LEU A 161 1.14 9.29 14.73
N HIS A 162 2.01 8.71 13.90
CA HIS A 162 2.65 9.43 12.78
C HIS A 162 1.67 9.81 11.67
N ALA A 163 0.58 9.06 11.51
CA ALA A 163 -0.51 9.42 10.59
C ALA A 163 -1.18 10.76 10.97
N GLY A 164 -1.12 11.14 12.26
CA GLY A 164 -1.62 12.42 12.76
C GLY A 164 -0.74 13.63 12.41
N ASP A 165 0.50 13.44 11.95
CA ASP A 165 1.38 14.54 11.54
C ASP A 165 0.72 15.32 10.41
N ARG A 166 0.67 16.66 10.51
CA ARG A 166 -0.08 17.55 9.60
C ARG A 166 0.10 17.22 8.11
N HIS A 167 1.33 16.91 7.70
CA HIS A 167 1.63 16.62 6.30
C HIS A 167 1.10 15.23 5.87
N VAL A 168 1.23 14.23 6.74
CA VAL A 168 0.74 12.87 6.51
C VAL A 168 -0.79 12.84 6.55
N ALA A 169 -1.40 13.48 7.56
CA ALA A 169 -2.86 13.58 7.69
C ALA A 169 -3.52 14.19 6.44
N LYS A 170 -2.89 15.21 5.83
CA LYS A 170 -3.38 15.82 4.57
C LYS A 170 -3.42 14.82 3.41
N MET A 171 -2.41 13.97 3.28
CA MET A 171 -2.41 12.88 2.29
C MET A 171 -3.50 11.86 2.62
N LEU A 172 -3.56 11.40 3.87
CA LEU A 172 -4.47 10.35 4.32
C LEU A 172 -5.95 10.73 4.26
N ALA A 173 -6.28 12.02 4.22
CA ALA A 173 -7.62 12.50 3.92
C ALA A 173 -8.13 12.06 2.52
N THR A 174 -7.23 11.68 1.61
CA THR A 174 -7.58 11.27 0.23
C THR A 174 -6.99 9.92 -0.17
N VAL A 175 -5.98 9.43 0.56
CA VAL A 175 -5.26 8.19 0.28
C VAL A 175 -5.58 7.19 1.38
N PRO A 176 -6.35 6.12 1.09
CA PRO A 176 -6.58 5.06 2.05
C PRO A 176 -5.26 4.40 2.46
N ALA A 177 -5.09 4.22 3.78
CA ALA A 177 -3.94 3.56 4.36
C ALA A 177 -4.34 2.68 5.53
N ALA A 178 -3.77 1.48 5.62
CA ALA A 178 -4.04 0.55 6.71
C ALA A 178 -2.84 -0.36 7.01
N ALA A 179 -2.86 -0.95 8.20
CA ALA A 179 -1.90 -1.97 8.62
C ALA A 179 -2.60 -3.30 8.90
N ALA A 180 -1.95 -4.42 8.61
CA ALA A 180 -2.44 -5.76 8.93
C ALA A 180 -1.30 -6.67 9.37
N ASN A 181 -1.61 -7.66 10.20
CA ASN A 181 -0.67 -8.72 10.56
C ASN A 181 -0.64 -9.76 9.42
N LEU A 182 0.55 -10.20 9.03
CA LEU A 182 0.70 -11.24 8.02
C LEU A 182 0.00 -12.54 8.44
N ALA A 183 0.06 -12.91 9.72
CA ALA A 183 -0.61 -14.12 10.23
C ALA A 183 -2.14 -14.05 10.03
N ASP A 184 -2.75 -12.90 10.32
CA ASP A 184 -4.19 -12.71 10.16
C ASP A 184 -4.60 -12.73 8.69
N LEU A 185 -3.76 -12.16 7.81
CA LEU A 185 -3.95 -12.23 6.36
C LEU A 185 -3.81 -13.67 5.85
N GLU A 186 -2.87 -14.44 6.39
CA GLU A 186 -2.64 -15.85 6.05
C GLU A 186 -3.79 -16.72 6.49
N GLU A 187 -4.40 -16.45 7.65
CA GLU A 187 -5.52 -17.22 8.18
C GLU A 187 -6.84 -16.82 7.52
N HIS A 188 -7.22 -15.54 7.66
CA HIS A 188 -8.55 -15.02 7.32
C HIS A 188 -8.63 -14.45 5.89
N GLY A 189 -7.48 -14.12 5.30
CA GLY A 189 -7.41 -13.47 3.99
C GLY A 189 -7.62 -11.95 4.04
N PRO A 190 -7.28 -11.24 2.97
CA PRO A 190 -7.40 -9.77 2.91
C PRO A 190 -8.86 -9.27 2.88
N SER A 191 -9.82 -10.17 2.62
CA SER A 191 -11.25 -9.86 2.60
C SER A 191 -11.88 -9.76 3.98
N ALA A 192 -11.21 -10.24 5.02
CA ALA A 192 -11.67 -10.19 6.40
C ALA A 192 -11.35 -8.83 7.06
N ASP A 193 -11.95 -8.56 8.20
CA ASP A 193 -11.75 -7.34 8.99
C ASP A 193 -10.42 -7.41 9.76
N VAL A 194 -9.32 -7.41 9.01
CA VAL A 194 -7.95 -7.56 9.54
C VAL A 194 -7.07 -6.34 9.26
N TRP A 195 -7.62 -5.33 8.56
CA TRP A 195 -6.89 -4.10 8.24
C TRP A 195 -7.27 -2.97 9.17
N TYR A 196 -6.30 -2.51 9.96
CA TYR A 196 -6.41 -1.41 10.90
C TYR A 196 -6.18 -0.07 10.16
N PRO A 197 -7.18 0.81 10.05
CA PRO A 197 -7.01 2.09 9.36
C PRO A 197 -5.97 2.98 10.05
N LEU A 198 -5.14 3.67 9.26
CA LEU A 198 -4.13 4.58 9.81
C LEU A 198 -4.66 5.99 10.07
N ALA A 199 -5.66 6.43 9.28
CA ALA A 199 -6.19 7.78 9.36
C ALA A 199 -7.07 8.04 10.60
N ASP A 200 -7.61 6.98 11.21
CA ASP A 200 -8.46 7.05 12.39
C ASP A 200 -8.01 5.98 13.40
N ARG A 201 -7.50 6.43 14.54
CA ARG A 201 -7.01 5.56 15.61
C ARG A 201 -8.12 4.78 16.31
N ASN A 202 -9.35 5.29 16.26
CA ASN A 202 -10.50 4.67 16.91
C ASN A 202 -11.33 3.83 15.94
N ALA A 203 -10.93 3.75 14.66
CA ALA A 203 -11.63 2.94 13.69
C ALA A 203 -11.36 1.46 13.95
N GLU A 204 -12.44 0.68 13.98
CA GLU A 204 -12.36 -0.78 13.98
C GLU A 204 -11.63 -1.29 12.72
N PRO A 205 -11.00 -2.47 12.81
CA PRO A 205 -10.45 -3.18 11.66
C PRO A 205 -11.52 -3.36 10.58
N ARG A 206 -11.11 -3.30 9.31
CA ARG A 206 -12.01 -3.39 8.16
C ARG A 206 -11.47 -4.31 7.10
N SER A 207 -12.37 -4.77 6.24
CA SER A 207 -11.97 -5.47 5.04
C SER A 207 -11.21 -4.56 4.08
N PHE A 208 -10.36 -5.18 3.25
CA PHE A 208 -9.67 -4.48 2.18
C PHE A 208 -10.64 -3.70 1.26
N TYR A 209 -11.84 -4.23 1.02
CA TYR A 209 -12.81 -3.61 0.11
C TYR A 209 -13.48 -2.36 0.67
N GLU A 210 -13.67 -2.33 1.99
CA GLU A 210 -14.17 -1.13 2.67
C GLU A 210 -13.13 -0.02 2.64
N LEU A 211 -11.86 -0.35 2.85
CA LEU A 211 -10.75 0.59 2.67
C LEU A 211 -10.65 1.11 1.23
N THR A 212 -11.07 0.33 0.25
CA THR A 212 -11.01 0.72 -1.16
C THR A 212 -12.23 1.47 -1.63
N GLY A 213 -13.30 1.52 -0.83
CA GLY A 213 -14.60 2.06 -1.25
C GLY A 213 -15.30 1.19 -2.30
N THR A 214 -14.93 -0.10 -2.39
CA THR A 214 -15.51 -1.09 -3.33
C THR A 214 -16.25 -2.19 -2.58
N GLY A 215 -16.63 -1.97 -1.32
CA GLY A 215 -17.51 -2.85 -0.59
C GLY A 215 -18.89 -2.83 -1.23
N ARG A 216 -19.51 -3.99 -1.44
CA ARG A 216 -20.94 -4.03 -1.74
C ARG A 216 -21.67 -3.53 -0.49
N THR A 217 -22.32 -2.37 -0.59
CA THR A 217 -23.43 -2.06 0.30
C THR A 217 -24.43 -3.23 0.18
N ARG A 218 -24.62 -3.94 1.29
CA ARG A 218 -25.69 -4.94 1.39
C ARG A 218 -27.05 -4.26 1.37
#